data_AF-A0A9W5IQ34-F1
#
_entry.id   AF-A0A9W5IQ34-F1
#
_cell.length_a   1.000
_cell.length_b   1.000
_cell.length_c   1.000
_cell.angle_alpha   90.00
_cell.angle_beta   90.00
_cell.angle_gamma   90.00
#
_symmetry.space_group_name_H-M   'P 1'
#
loop_
_entity.id
_entity.type
_entity.pdbx_description
1 polymer ?
#
loop_
_entity_poly.entity_id
_entity_poly.type
_entity_poly.pdbx_seq_one_letter_code
_entity_poly.pdbx_strand_id
1 'polypeptide(L)'
;MDWLNRGIQEKILRVLSDNYPNCLKATKVYNSLFPSNSLPITSNIPVDKQGLDLALTLGCEIQSQHLATLQSDEFQYFLKNIYYLEESGLIEITSIDSLHKNFDCKINHKGIDFLTDDGGLSAILGVVTVKLHSDTIQALIAAKIDQAEISDSEKSWLKKELGKIKDTALSTLTTNAINAIAADTLVKFLKSAIGL
;
A
#
# COMPACT_ATOMS: atom_id res chain seq x y z
N MET A 1 18.30 -6.11 -0.33
CA MET A 1 18.15 -6.95 -1.53
C MET A 1 18.27 -6.04 -2.72
N ASP A 2 19.24 -6.31 -3.61
CA ASP A 2 19.63 -5.33 -4.64
C ASP A 2 18.62 -5.20 -5.78
N TRP A 3 17.63 -6.11 -5.85
CA TRP A 3 16.62 -6.14 -6.91
C TRP A 3 15.29 -5.46 -6.53
N LEU A 4 15.00 -5.26 -5.24
CA LEU A 4 13.74 -4.67 -4.78
C LEU A 4 13.83 -3.15 -4.79
N ASN A 5 13.03 -2.48 -5.63
CA ASN A 5 13.14 -1.04 -5.83
C ASN A 5 11.78 -0.34 -5.76
N ARG A 6 11.60 0.43 -4.69
CA ARG A 6 10.36 1.17 -4.40
C ARG A 6 10.05 2.22 -5.45
N GLY A 7 11.06 2.90 -6.00
CA GLY A 7 10.85 3.90 -7.05
C GLY A 7 10.36 3.30 -8.36
N ILE A 8 10.80 2.08 -8.69
CA ILE A 8 10.32 1.37 -9.89
C ILE A 8 8.92 0.80 -9.64
N GLN A 9 8.66 0.25 -8.45
CA GLN A 9 7.34 -0.21 -8.06
C GLN A 9 6.30 0.89 -8.11
N GLU A 10 6.61 2.08 -7.60
CA GLU A 10 5.71 3.24 -7.67
C GLU A 10 5.42 3.63 -9.12
N LYS A 11 6.45 3.69 -9.98
CA LYS A 11 6.26 3.99 -11.41
C LYS A 11 5.39 2.95 -12.12
N ILE A 12 5.58 1.66 -11.82
CA ILE A 12 4.74 0.57 -12.32
C ILE A 12 3.28 0.82 -11.92
N LEU A 13 3.03 1.06 -10.64
CA LEU A 13 1.69 1.28 -10.12
C LEU A 13 1.03 2.50 -10.77
N ARG A 14 1.77 3.61 -10.97
CA ARG A 14 1.26 4.79 -11.68
C ARG A 14 0.85 4.49 -13.12
N VAL A 15 1.71 3.80 -13.88
CA VAL A 15 1.38 3.41 -15.27
C VAL A 15 0.13 2.52 -15.33
N LEU A 16 -0.01 1.59 -14.39
CA LEU A 16 -1.19 0.72 -14.30
C LEU A 16 -2.44 1.50 -13.84
N SER A 17 -2.27 2.47 -12.94
CA SER A 17 -3.34 3.37 -12.47
C SER A 17 -3.92 4.20 -13.61
N ASP A 18 -3.08 4.74 -14.48
CA ASP A 18 -3.52 5.53 -15.64
C ASP A 18 -4.37 4.71 -16.64
N ASN A 19 -4.30 3.38 -16.55
CA ASN A 19 -5.00 2.46 -17.44
C ASN A 19 -6.13 1.68 -16.74
N TYR A 20 -6.37 1.93 -15.45
CA TYR A 20 -7.43 1.28 -14.68
C TYR A 20 -8.82 1.54 -15.30
N PRO A 21 -9.71 0.53 -15.41
CA PRO A 21 -9.61 -0.84 -14.88
C PRO A 21 -9.02 -1.86 -15.86
N ASN A 22 -8.46 -1.41 -16.99
CA ASN A 22 -8.00 -2.30 -18.07
C ASN A 22 -6.64 -2.92 -17.74
N CYS A 23 -6.40 -4.12 -18.27
CA CYS A 23 -5.09 -4.75 -18.19
C CYS A 23 -4.11 -4.15 -19.21
N LEU A 24 -2.83 -4.14 -18.83
CA LEU A 24 -1.71 -3.82 -19.70
C LEU A 24 -0.77 -5.01 -19.81
N LYS A 25 -0.21 -5.21 -21.01
CA LYS A 25 0.88 -6.16 -21.22
C LYS A 25 2.13 -5.69 -20.47
N ALA A 26 2.83 -6.62 -19.82
CA ALA A 26 4.09 -6.35 -19.12
C ALA A 26 5.11 -5.63 -20.00
N THR A 27 5.18 -5.96 -21.30
CA THR A 27 6.03 -5.26 -22.26
C THR A 27 5.65 -3.80 -22.50
N LYS A 28 4.36 -3.45 -22.47
CA LYS A 28 3.91 -2.05 -22.57
C LYS A 28 4.27 -1.26 -21.32
N VAL A 29 4.10 -1.87 -20.15
CA VAL A 29 4.50 -1.27 -18.86
C VAL A 29 6.01 -1.03 -18.86
N TYR A 30 6.80 -2.04 -19.23
CA TYR A 30 8.26 -1.94 -19.33
C TYR A 30 8.71 -0.80 -20.26
N ASN A 31 8.17 -0.74 -21.48
CA ASN A 31 8.52 0.31 -22.44
C ASN A 31 8.16 1.72 -21.95
N SER A 32 7.14 1.84 -21.09
CA SER A 32 6.76 3.13 -20.48
C SER A 32 7.76 3.59 -19.42
N LEU A 33 8.42 2.64 -18.73
CA LEU A 33 9.44 2.94 -17.72
C LEU A 33 10.84 3.13 -18.34
N PHE A 34 11.12 2.42 -19.44
CA PHE A 34 12.43 2.38 -20.10
C PHE A 34 12.31 2.72 -21.60
N PRO A 35 11.95 3.96 -21.96
CA PRO A 35 11.64 4.34 -23.35
C PRO A 35 12.87 4.28 -24.29
N SER A 36 14.08 4.40 -23.75
CA SER A 36 15.33 4.31 -24.52
C SER A 36 15.61 2.92 -25.12
N ASN A 37 14.89 1.89 -24.66
CA ASN A 37 15.03 0.50 -25.11
C ASN A 37 13.80 0.05 -25.92
N SER A 38 13.15 0.99 -26.62
CA SER A 38 11.89 0.76 -27.35
C SER A 38 11.97 -0.45 -28.29
N LEU A 39 11.13 -1.45 -28.05
CA LEU A 39 10.86 -2.53 -29.00
C LEU A 39 10.33 -1.93 -30.32
N PRO A 40 10.98 -2.14 -31.48
CA PRO A 40 10.46 -1.69 -32.76
C PRO A 40 9.27 -2.57 -33.13
N ILE A 41 8.04 -2.11 -32.88
CA ILE A 41 6.84 -2.77 -33.39
C ILE A 41 5.93 -1.72 -34.01
N THR A 42 6.34 -1.16 -35.15
CA THR A 42 5.40 -0.89 -36.25
C THR A 42 6.13 -1.13 -37.57
N SER A 43 5.51 -1.87 -38.48
CA SER A 43 5.97 -1.90 -39.87
C SER A 43 4.75 -1.93 -40.80
N ASN A 44 4.39 -0.77 -41.35
CA ASN A 44 3.53 -0.69 -42.53
C ASN A 44 4.42 -0.93 -43.76
N ILE A 45 4.67 -2.20 -44.09
CA ILE A 45 5.48 -2.57 -45.27
C ILE A 45 4.52 -2.86 -46.43
N PRO A 46 4.68 -2.20 -47.60
CA PRO A 46 3.94 -2.54 -48.81
C PRO A 46 4.22 -3.98 -49.23
N VAL A 47 3.17 -4.75 -49.52
CA VAL A 47 3.27 -6.18 -49.87
C VAL A 47 3.60 -6.33 -51.36
N ASP A 48 4.87 -6.16 -51.72
CA ASP A 48 5.44 -6.66 -52.97
C ASP A 48 6.56 -7.69 -52.69
N LYS A 49 7.11 -8.34 -53.74
CA LYS A 49 8.12 -9.41 -53.57
C LYS A 49 9.41 -8.93 -52.90
N GLN A 50 9.77 -7.65 -53.02
CA GLN A 50 10.93 -7.07 -52.33
C GLN A 50 10.57 -6.72 -50.88
N GLY A 51 9.32 -6.29 -50.65
CA GLY A 51 8.74 -6.11 -49.32
C GLY A 51 8.63 -7.39 -48.50
N LEU A 52 8.45 -8.57 -49.12
CA LEU A 52 8.37 -9.85 -48.40
C LEU A 52 9.73 -10.31 -47.84
N ASP A 53 10.81 -10.21 -48.63
CA ASP A 53 12.16 -10.56 -48.16
C ASP A 53 12.60 -9.61 -47.05
N LEU A 54 12.38 -8.30 -47.25
CA LEU A 54 12.60 -7.28 -46.22
C LEU A 54 11.73 -7.51 -44.98
N ALA A 55 10.46 -7.90 -45.12
CA ALA A 55 9.57 -8.21 -44.01
C ALA A 55 9.98 -9.48 -43.25
N LEU A 56 10.54 -10.48 -43.93
CA LEU A 56 11.07 -11.70 -43.30
C LEU A 56 12.38 -11.43 -42.55
N THR A 57 13.29 -10.64 -43.15
CA THR A 57 14.52 -10.21 -42.48
C THR A 57 14.22 -9.33 -41.27
N LEU A 58 13.39 -8.29 -41.43
CA LEU A 58 12.95 -7.43 -40.33
C LEU A 58 12.15 -8.22 -39.28
N GLY A 59 11.30 -9.16 -39.71
CA GLY A 59 10.56 -10.04 -38.80
C GLY A 59 11.49 -10.91 -37.95
N CYS A 60 12.54 -11.48 -38.55
CA CYS A 60 13.58 -12.20 -37.81
C CYS A 60 14.36 -11.28 -36.86
N GLU A 61 14.79 -10.10 -37.29
CA GLU A 61 15.52 -9.14 -36.45
C GLU A 61 14.68 -8.65 -35.27
N ILE A 62 13.41 -8.28 -35.50
CA ILE A 62 12.45 -7.87 -34.47
C ILE A 62 12.22 -9.03 -33.48
N GLN A 63 12.09 -10.27 -33.97
CA GLN A 63 11.88 -11.43 -33.11
C GLN A 63 13.14 -11.79 -32.29
N SER A 64 14.33 -11.66 -32.86
CA SER A 64 15.61 -11.84 -32.14
C SER A 64 15.81 -10.77 -31.06
N GLN A 65 15.52 -9.50 -31.36
CA GLN A 65 15.59 -8.40 -30.39
C GLN A 65 14.55 -8.54 -29.28
N HIS A 66 13.34 -9.00 -29.61
CA HIS A 66 12.29 -9.29 -28.65
C HIS A 66 12.72 -10.41 -27.67
N LEU A 67 13.29 -11.50 -28.17
CA LEU A 67 13.80 -12.60 -27.34
C LEU A 67 15.00 -12.18 -26.48
N ALA A 68 15.90 -11.36 -27.00
CA ALA A 68 17.04 -10.82 -26.25
C ALA A 68 16.61 -9.89 -25.10
N THR A 69 15.60 -9.05 -25.33
CA THR A 69 15.05 -8.13 -24.32
C THR A 69 14.41 -8.90 -23.16
N LEU A 70 13.65 -9.94 -23.47
CA LEU A 70 13.02 -10.82 -22.47
C LEU A 70 14.04 -11.57 -21.60
N GLN A 71 15.26 -11.76 -22.10
CA GLN A 71 16.37 -12.40 -21.39
C GLN A 71 17.35 -11.41 -20.75
N SER A 72 17.14 -10.10 -20.91
CA SER A 72 18.00 -9.08 -20.32
C SER A 72 17.89 -9.04 -18.80
N ASP A 73 18.99 -8.75 -18.12
CA ASP A 73 19.01 -8.59 -16.66
C ASP A 73 18.07 -7.46 -16.19
N GLU A 74 17.89 -6.42 -17.01
CA GLU A 74 16.98 -5.29 -16.76
C GLU A 74 15.50 -5.73 -16.79
N PHE A 75 15.11 -6.52 -17.80
CA PHE A 75 13.75 -7.06 -17.86
C PHE A 75 13.49 -8.06 -16.73
N GLN A 76 14.46 -8.91 -16.39
CA GLN A 76 14.35 -9.83 -15.25
C GLN A 76 14.25 -9.08 -13.91
N TYR A 77 14.98 -7.97 -13.76
CA TYR A 77 14.87 -7.08 -12.62
C TYR A 77 13.48 -6.43 -12.52
N PHE A 78 12.93 -5.96 -13.64
CA PHE A 78 11.56 -5.44 -13.73
C PHE A 78 10.53 -6.51 -13.34
N LEU A 79 10.66 -7.73 -13.87
CA LEU A 79 9.77 -8.85 -13.56
C LEU A 79 9.73 -9.19 -12.08
N LYS A 80 10.89 -9.23 -11.41
CA LYS A 80 10.95 -9.48 -9.96
C LYS A 80 10.15 -8.45 -9.16
N ASN A 81 10.18 -7.18 -9.57
CA ASN A 81 9.40 -6.13 -8.92
C ASN A 81 7.89 -6.28 -9.19
N ILE A 82 7.51 -6.71 -10.39
CA ILE A 82 6.11 -7.01 -10.73
C ILE A 82 5.58 -8.19 -9.89
N TYR A 83 6.31 -9.31 -9.82
CA TYR A 83 5.90 -10.44 -8.99
C TYR A 83 5.78 -10.06 -7.51
N TYR A 84 6.70 -9.26 -7.00
CA TYR A 84 6.59 -8.78 -5.63
C TYR A 84 5.32 -7.91 -5.40
N LEU A 85 4.94 -7.08 -6.36
CA LEU A 85 3.71 -6.28 -6.29
C LEU A 85 2.46 -7.16 -6.32
N GLU A 86 2.48 -8.25 -7.10
CA GLU A 86 1.42 -9.25 -7.13
C GLU A 86 1.31 -10.00 -5.80
N GLU A 87 2.43 -10.50 -5.26
CA GLU A 87 2.49 -11.16 -3.94
C GLU A 87 2.04 -10.24 -2.81
N SER A 88 2.32 -8.94 -2.94
CA SER A 88 1.84 -7.91 -2.00
C SER A 88 0.35 -7.59 -2.17
N GLY A 89 -0.29 -8.12 -3.23
CA GLY A 89 -1.69 -7.91 -3.55
C GLY A 89 -2.01 -6.49 -4.01
N LEU A 90 -1.06 -5.76 -4.60
CA LEU A 90 -1.28 -4.42 -5.15
C LEU A 90 -1.66 -4.44 -6.64
N ILE A 91 -1.32 -5.53 -7.34
CA ILE A 91 -1.66 -5.77 -8.74
C ILE A 91 -2.18 -7.20 -8.91
N GLU A 92 -2.78 -7.48 -10.06
CA GLU A 92 -3.22 -8.82 -10.46
C GLU A 92 -2.62 -9.18 -11.83
N ILE A 93 -2.05 -10.38 -11.96
CA ILE A 93 -1.61 -10.96 -13.23
C ILE A 93 -2.72 -11.89 -13.74
N THR A 94 -3.30 -11.59 -14.91
CA THR A 94 -4.54 -12.26 -15.37
C THR A 94 -4.32 -13.23 -16.53
N SER A 95 -3.28 -13.07 -17.33
CA SER A 95 -3.02 -13.95 -18.47
C SER A 95 -1.53 -14.08 -18.68
N ILE A 96 -1.03 -15.31 -18.65
CA ILE A 96 0.38 -15.63 -18.87
C ILE A 96 0.47 -16.31 -20.23
N ASP A 97 1.30 -15.79 -21.13
CA ASP A 97 1.57 -16.42 -22.42
C ASP A 97 2.13 -17.84 -22.21
N SER A 98 1.89 -18.75 -23.15
CA SER A 98 2.32 -20.16 -23.08
C SER A 98 3.83 -20.34 -22.91
N LEU A 99 4.61 -19.31 -23.23
CA LEU A 99 6.06 -19.27 -23.02
C LEU A 99 6.49 -18.63 -21.69
N HIS A 100 5.55 -18.21 -20.83
CA HIS A 100 5.78 -17.44 -19.59
C HIS A 100 6.62 -16.17 -19.78
N LYS A 101 6.71 -15.66 -21.01
CA LYS A 101 7.56 -14.54 -21.40
C LYS A 101 6.86 -13.19 -21.35
N ASN A 102 5.52 -13.19 -21.38
CA ASN A 102 4.73 -11.98 -21.30
C ASN A 102 3.41 -12.30 -20.59
N PHE A 103 2.85 -11.30 -19.94
CA PHE A 103 1.57 -11.43 -19.26
C PHE A 103 0.84 -10.10 -19.22
N ASP A 104 -0.47 -10.19 -19.00
CA ASP A 104 -1.32 -9.05 -18.71
C ASP A 104 -1.38 -8.82 -17.20
N CYS A 105 -1.15 -7.58 -16.78
CA CYS A 105 -1.32 -7.14 -15.40
C CYS A 105 -2.18 -5.89 -15.30
N LYS A 106 -2.86 -5.74 -14.16
CA LYS A 106 -3.64 -4.54 -13.82
C LYS A 106 -3.44 -4.18 -12.35
N ILE A 107 -3.58 -2.91 -12.01
CA ILE A 107 -3.64 -2.48 -10.62
C ILE A 107 -5.00 -2.82 -10.00
N ASN A 108 -5.01 -3.18 -8.72
CA ASN A 108 -6.26 -3.42 -7.98
C ASN A 108 -6.53 -2.28 -6.99
N HIS A 109 -7.64 -2.37 -6.25
CA HIS A 109 -8.04 -1.34 -5.29
C HIS A 109 -6.97 -1.08 -4.22
N LYS A 110 -6.23 -2.11 -3.77
CA LYS A 110 -5.14 -1.93 -2.79
C LYS A 110 -3.94 -1.19 -3.40
N GLY A 111 -3.63 -1.46 -4.66
CA GLY A 111 -2.61 -0.71 -5.40
C GLY A 111 -2.97 0.76 -5.58
N ILE A 112 -4.25 1.05 -5.84
CA ILE A 112 -4.75 2.44 -5.91
C ILE A 112 -4.68 3.10 -4.53
N ASP A 113 -5.17 2.43 -3.48
CA ASP A 113 -5.09 2.92 -2.08
C ASP A 113 -3.63 3.16 -1.64
N PHE A 114 -2.69 2.38 -2.15
CA PHE A 114 -1.26 2.57 -1.87
C PHE A 114 -0.70 3.85 -2.51
N LEU A 115 -1.26 4.31 -3.63
CA LEU A 115 -0.83 5.53 -4.32
C LEU A 115 -1.44 6.80 -3.72
N THR A 116 -2.47 6.69 -2.87
CA THR A 116 -3.14 7.86 -2.29
C THR A 116 -2.51 8.25 -0.94
N ASP A 117 -2.31 9.56 -0.76
CA ASP A 117 -1.67 10.12 0.45
C ASP A 117 -2.55 10.02 1.72
N ASP A 118 -3.80 9.57 1.59
CA ASP A 118 -4.78 9.40 2.66
C ASP A 118 -4.88 7.97 3.21
N GLY A 119 -4.09 7.03 2.68
CA GLY A 119 -4.16 5.60 3.05
C GLY A 119 -5.34 4.85 2.42
N GLY A 120 -6.09 5.52 1.54
CA GLY A 120 -7.09 4.93 0.67
C GLY A 120 -8.36 4.43 1.36
N LEU A 121 -9.20 3.73 0.59
CA LEU A 121 -10.49 3.20 1.03
C LEU A 121 -10.33 2.19 2.18
N SER A 122 -9.20 1.48 2.21
CA SER A 122 -8.80 0.59 3.30
C SER A 122 -8.67 1.30 4.64
N ALA A 123 -8.14 2.53 4.68
CA ALA A 123 -8.07 3.33 5.92
C ALA A 123 -9.44 3.87 6.34
N ILE A 124 -10.28 4.25 5.37
CA ILE A 124 -11.63 4.79 5.62
C ILE A 124 -12.57 3.71 6.14
N LEU A 125 -12.50 2.48 5.59
CA LEU A 125 -13.36 1.37 5.98
C LEU A 125 -12.79 0.53 7.13
N GLY A 126 -11.47 0.57 7.35
CA GLY A 126 -10.76 -0.11 8.43
C GLY A 126 -10.93 0.54 9.81
N VAL A 127 -12.11 1.02 10.15
CA VAL A 127 -12.37 1.60 11.48
C VAL A 127 -12.24 0.49 12.53
N VAL A 128 -11.11 0.48 13.24
CA VAL A 128 -10.92 -0.39 14.41
C VAL A 128 -11.76 0.17 15.54
N THR A 129 -12.83 -0.53 15.92
CA THR A 129 -13.61 -0.17 17.11
C THR A 129 -12.82 -0.57 18.35
N VAL A 130 -12.17 0.40 18.98
CA VAL A 130 -11.54 0.21 20.29
C VAL A 130 -12.64 0.26 21.36
N LYS A 131 -12.97 -0.90 21.93
CA LYS A 131 -13.88 -0.98 23.07
C LYS A 131 -13.08 -0.80 24.36
N LEU A 132 -13.38 0.28 25.10
CA LEU A 132 -12.86 0.45 26.44
C LEU A 132 -13.74 -0.35 27.41
N HIS A 133 -13.17 -1.39 28.02
CA HIS A 133 -13.85 -2.14 29.08
C HIS A 133 -13.92 -1.30 30.36
N SER A 134 -15.06 -1.34 31.05
CA SER A 134 -15.29 -0.66 32.32
C SER A 134 -14.16 -0.94 33.33
N ASP A 135 -13.77 -2.20 33.45
CA ASP A 135 -12.75 -2.65 34.39
C ASP A 135 -11.38 -2.05 34.07
N THR A 136 -11.05 -1.90 32.78
CA THR A 136 -9.81 -1.26 32.34
C THR A 136 -9.81 0.23 32.70
N ILE A 137 -10.93 0.93 32.47
CA ILE A 137 -11.04 2.35 32.84
C ILE A 137 -10.93 2.52 34.36
N GLN A 138 -11.61 1.67 35.14
CA GLN A 138 -11.51 1.69 36.60
C GLN A 138 -10.07 1.46 37.08
N ALA A 139 -9.36 0.50 36.48
CA ALA A 139 -7.96 0.23 36.82
C ALA A 139 -7.05 1.44 36.54
N LEU A 140 -7.24 2.12 35.39
CA LEU A 140 -6.47 3.31 35.04
C LEU A 140 -6.74 4.47 36.01
N ILE A 141 -7.99 4.70 36.38
CA ILE A 141 -8.36 5.73 37.35
C ILE A 141 -7.81 5.39 38.74
N ALA A 142 -7.90 4.12 39.17
CA ALA A 142 -7.33 3.67 40.44
C ALA A 142 -5.81 3.89 40.50
N ALA A 143 -5.09 3.60 39.41
CA ALA A 143 -3.66 3.88 39.31
C ALA A 143 -3.33 5.38 39.39
N LYS A 144 -4.21 6.25 38.87
CA LYS A 144 -4.08 7.70 39.02
C LYS A 144 -4.38 8.18 40.44
N ILE A 145 -5.36 7.59 41.13
CA ILE A 145 -5.61 7.85 42.56
C ILE A 145 -4.40 7.46 43.40
N ASP A 146 -3.73 6.34 43.08
CA ASP A 146 -2.51 5.93 43.79
C ASP A 146 -1.37 6.95 43.69
N GLN A 147 -1.24 7.58 42.52
CA GLN A 147 -0.24 8.62 42.24
C GLN A 147 -0.59 9.98 42.87
N ALA A 148 -1.82 10.18 43.34
CA ALA A 148 -2.23 11.46 43.91
C ALA A 148 -1.61 11.69 45.29
N GLU A 149 -1.22 12.94 45.57
CA GLU A 149 -0.71 13.38 46.88
C GLU A 149 -1.89 13.68 47.83
N ILE A 150 -2.65 12.65 48.17
CA ILE A 150 -3.77 12.68 49.13
C ILE A 150 -3.58 11.59 50.19
N SER A 151 -4.33 11.65 51.29
CA SER A 151 -4.18 10.69 52.38
C SER A 151 -4.57 9.25 51.96
N ASP A 152 -3.96 8.24 52.58
CA ASP A 152 -4.26 6.83 52.28
C ASP A 152 -5.73 6.47 52.55
N SER A 153 -6.35 7.15 53.54
CA SER A 153 -7.78 7.02 53.84
C SER A 153 -8.64 7.51 52.68
N GLU A 154 -8.32 8.67 52.10
CA GLU A 154 -9.01 9.23 50.94
C GLU A 154 -8.81 8.37 49.69
N LYS A 155 -7.60 7.87 49.43
CA LYS A 155 -7.34 6.94 48.32
C LYS A 155 -8.21 5.69 48.40
N SER A 156 -8.26 5.07 49.57
CA SER A 156 -9.04 3.85 49.81
C SER A 156 -10.54 4.09 49.61
N TRP A 157 -11.05 5.23 50.13
CA TRP A 157 -12.44 5.63 49.94
C TRP A 157 -12.78 5.88 48.46
N LEU A 158 -11.95 6.64 47.73
CA LEU A 158 -12.16 6.94 46.31
C LEU A 158 -12.19 5.68 45.44
N LYS A 159 -11.28 4.72 45.68
CA LYS A 159 -11.28 3.44 44.95
C LYS A 159 -12.53 2.60 45.25
N LYS A 160 -13.00 2.62 46.50
CA LYS A 160 -14.24 1.92 46.89
C LYS A 160 -15.47 2.51 46.21
N GLU A 161 -15.55 3.83 46.10
CA GLU A 161 -16.65 4.47 45.37
C GLU A 161 -16.54 4.25 43.86
N LEU A 162 -15.33 4.28 43.29
CA LEU A 162 -15.09 3.97 41.89
C LEU A 162 -15.64 2.59 41.49
N GLY A 163 -15.47 1.57 42.34
CA GLY A 163 -16.01 0.22 42.10
C GLY A 163 -17.53 0.11 42.11
N LYS A 164 -18.26 1.14 42.54
CA LYS A 164 -19.73 1.20 42.53
C LYS A 164 -20.29 1.99 41.34
N ILE A 165 -19.44 2.66 40.58
CA ILE A 165 -19.85 3.49 39.45
C ILE A 165 -20.25 2.59 38.28
N LYS A 166 -21.43 2.83 37.71
CA LYS A 166 -21.94 2.13 36.51
C LYS A 166 -21.27 2.66 35.24
N ASP A 167 -21.25 1.85 34.19
CA ASP A 167 -20.60 2.13 32.90
C ASP A 167 -20.93 3.51 32.31
N THR A 168 -22.19 3.94 32.38
CA THR A 168 -22.61 5.25 31.85
C THR A 168 -21.93 6.41 32.58
N ALA A 169 -21.84 6.34 33.91
CA ALA A 169 -21.19 7.37 34.70
C ALA A 169 -19.66 7.33 34.55
N LEU A 170 -19.09 6.14 34.33
CA LEU A 170 -17.67 5.96 34.03
C LEU A 170 -17.29 6.56 32.67
N SER A 171 -18.16 6.46 31.67
CA SER A 171 -18.00 7.11 30.36
C SER A 171 -18.00 8.63 30.47
N THR A 172 -18.94 9.21 31.24
CA THR A 172 -18.97 10.66 31.50
C THR A 172 -17.72 11.12 32.24
N LEU A 173 -17.28 10.37 33.26
CA LEU A 173 -16.05 10.68 33.99
C LEU A 173 -14.83 10.67 33.07
N THR A 174 -14.73 9.68 32.19
CA THR A 174 -13.63 9.56 31.20
C THR A 174 -13.65 10.73 30.22
N THR A 175 -14.84 11.11 29.73
CA THR A 175 -15.01 12.26 28.83
C THR A 175 -14.58 13.57 29.50
N ASN A 176 -14.99 13.78 30.75
CA ASN A 176 -14.62 14.96 31.52
C ASN A 176 -13.11 15.00 31.81
N ALA A 177 -12.49 13.85 32.11
CA ALA A 177 -11.06 13.75 32.30
C ALA A 177 -10.29 14.14 31.04
N ILE A 178 -10.74 13.71 29.86
CA ILE A 178 -10.14 14.09 28.56
C ILE A 178 -10.34 15.60 28.31
N ASN A 179 -11.53 16.13 28.55
CA ASN A 179 -11.83 17.57 28.36
C ASN A 179 -11.01 18.48 29.29
N ALA A 180 -10.54 17.97 30.43
CA ALA A 180 -9.67 18.70 31.34
C ALA A 180 -8.21 18.78 30.85
N ILE A 181 -7.81 17.97 29.86
CA ILE A 181 -6.46 18.00 29.29
C ILE A 181 -6.35 19.23 28.37
N ALA A 182 -5.32 20.04 28.58
CA ALA A 182 -5.03 21.17 27.69
C ALA A 182 -4.74 20.69 26.26
N ALA A 183 -5.24 21.41 25.26
CA ALA A 183 -5.14 21.01 23.85
C ALA A 183 -3.68 20.82 23.37
N ASP A 184 -2.75 21.64 23.85
CA ASP A 184 -1.32 21.53 23.52
C ASP A 184 -0.71 20.22 24.05
N THR A 185 -1.15 19.78 25.24
CA THR A 185 -0.71 18.55 25.88
C THR A 185 -1.25 17.34 25.12
N LEU A 186 -2.51 17.39 24.70
CA LEU A 186 -3.11 16.35 23.86
C LEU A 186 -2.36 16.22 22.52
N VAL A 187 -2.02 17.33 21.87
CA VAL A 187 -1.21 17.33 20.64
C VAL A 187 0.17 16.70 20.86
N LYS A 188 0.83 16.99 22.00
CA LYS A 188 2.13 16.37 22.34
C LYS A 188 2.01 14.85 22.49
N PHE A 189 0.96 14.36 23.15
CA PHE A 189 0.73 12.91 23.27
C PHE A 189 0.46 12.27 21.91
N LEU A 190 -0.32 12.92 21.05
CA LEU A 190 -0.58 12.41 19.70
C LEU A 190 0.71 12.32 18.88
N LYS A 191 1.52 13.37 18.85
CA LYS A 191 2.82 13.38 18.17
C LYS A 191 3.72 12.24 18.64
N SER A 192 3.86 12.08 19.97
CA SER A 192 4.63 10.98 20.55
C SER A 192 4.10 9.59 20.15
N ALA A 193 2.79 9.41 20.00
CA ALA A 193 2.19 8.13 19.65
C ALA A 193 2.40 7.75 18.17
N ILE A 194 2.48 8.75 17.27
CA ILE A 194 2.71 8.55 15.83
C ILE A 194 4.18 8.73 15.41
N GLY A 195 5.08 8.96 16.37
CA GLY A 195 6.52 9.12 16.12
C GLY A 195 6.92 10.46 15.50
N LEU A 196 6.14 11.52 15.75
CA LEU A 196 6.42 12.91 15.32
C LEU A 196 6.83 13.82 16.49
#